data_AF-A0A0S7Y8K7-F1
#
_entry.id   AF-A0A0S7Y8K7-F1
#
_cell.length_a   1.000
_cell.length_b   1.000
_cell.length_c   1.000
_cell.angle_alpha   90.00
_cell.angle_beta   90.00
_cell.angle_gamma   90.00
#
_symmetry.space_group_name_H-M   'P 1'
#
loop_
_entity.id
_entity.type
_entity.pdbx_description
1 polymer ?
#
loop_
_entity_poly.entity_id
_entity_poly.type
_entity_poly.pdbx_seq_one_letter_code
_entity_poly.pdbx_strand_id
1 'polypeptide(L)'
;MKQTEKSQAVRLDRAFQAGADMSAREKEILADIVSKTNFKPKKVIWRSSYWGTKQIGAVHYQGTFKNKPAVLKIQGVKPEISE
;
A
#
# COMPACT_ATOMS: atom_id res chain seq x y z
N MET A 1 -25.52 -12.59 -1.30
CA MET A 1 -24.51 -11.58 -1.68
C MET A 1 -23.26 -11.62 -0.77
N LYS A 2 -22.66 -12.79 -0.44
CA LYS A 2 -21.48 -12.88 0.47
C LYS A 2 -20.21 -13.51 -0.14
N GLN A 3 -20.22 -13.88 -1.42
CA GLN A 3 -19.11 -14.59 -2.06
C GLN A 3 -18.05 -13.65 -2.66
N THR A 4 -18.44 -12.44 -3.05
CA THR A 4 -17.55 -11.50 -3.75
C THR A 4 -16.51 -10.86 -2.83
N GLU A 5 -16.87 -10.56 -1.57
CA GLU A 5 -15.97 -9.91 -0.61
C GLU A 5 -14.81 -10.81 -0.16
N LYS A 6 -15.07 -12.10 0.08
CA LYS A 6 -14.02 -13.07 0.44
C LYS A 6 -12.98 -13.25 -0.67
N SER A 7 -13.39 -13.12 -1.92
CA SER A 7 -12.53 -13.33 -3.10
C SER A 7 -11.52 -12.19 -3.28
N GLN A 8 -11.90 -10.96 -2.92
CA GLN A 8 -11.02 -9.80 -2.99
C GLN A 8 -10.06 -9.71 -1.80
N ALA A 9 -10.50 -10.06 -0.59
CA ALA A 9 -9.65 -10.09 0.61
C ALA A 9 -8.44 -11.05 0.42
N VAL A 10 -8.70 -12.26 -0.07
CA VAL A 10 -7.66 -13.29 -0.27
C VAL A 10 -6.59 -12.87 -1.29
N ARG A 11 -6.93 -12.06 -2.31
CA ARG A 11 -5.95 -11.55 -3.29
C ARG A 11 -4.98 -10.55 -2.67
N LEU A 12 -5.43 -9.74 -1.71
CA LEU A 12 -4.61 -8.73 -1.05
C LEU A 12 -3.68 -9.33 -0.02
N ASP A 13 -4.11 -10.36 0.70
CA ASP A 13 -3.25 -11.08 1.64
C ASP A 13 -2.03 -11.66 0.90
N ARG A 14 -2.28 -12.24 -0.27
CA ARG A 14 -1.24 -12.81 -1.12
C ARG A 14 -0.32 -11.76 -1.71
N ALA A 15 -0.87 -10.62 -2.14
CA ALA A 15 -0.06 -9.47 -2.50
C ALA A 15 0.78 -9.09 -1.28
N PHE A 16 0.18 -8.75 -0.14
CA PHE A 16 0.83 -8.32 1.11
C PHE A 16 2.03 -9.19 1.49
N GLN A 17 1.89 -10.51 1.35
CA GLN A 17 2.94 -11.51 1.61
C GLN A 17 4.01 -11.66 0.51
N ALA A 18 3.78 -11.19 -0.72
CA ALA A 18 4.64 -11.45 -1.89
C ALA A 18 5.98 -10.68 -1.93
N GLY A 19 6.38 -10.01 -0.85
CA GLY A 19 7.72 -9.45 -0.72
C GLY A 19 7.76 -8.03 -0.16
N ALA A 20 8.92 -7.72 0.40
CA ALA A 20 9.24 -6.45 1.06
C ALA A 20 9.16 -5.24 0.12
N ASP A 21 9.57 -5.38 -1.14
CA ASP A 21 9.68 -4.24 -2.05
C ASP A 21 8.31 -3.76 -2.56
N MET A 22 7.95 -2.54 -2.17
CA MET A 22 6.73 -1.86 -2.58
C MET A 22 6.75 -1.38 -4.03
N SER A 23 7.92 -1.30 -4.69
CA SER A 23 8.03 -0.80 -6.06
C SER A 23 7.11 -1.54 -7.06
N ALA A 24 6.98 -2.86 -6.89
CA ALA A 24 6.18 -3.71 -7.78
C ALA A 24 4.67 -3.68 -7.47
N ARG A 25 4.28 -3.27 -6.24
CA ARG A 25 2.93 -3.51 -5.70
C ARG A 25 2.19 -2.25 -5.27
N GLU A 26 2.90 -1.11 -5.21
CA GLU A 26 2.37 0.21 -4.83
C GLU A 26 1.06 0.55 -5.55
N LYS A 27 1.03 0.36 -6.88
CA LYS A 27 -0.14 0.72 -7.71
C LYS A 27 -1.36 -0.14 -7.42
N GLU A 28 -1.17 -1.44 -7.22
CA GLU A 28 -2.28 -2.37 -6.94
C GLU A 28 -2.88 -2.11 -5.56
N ILE A 29 -2.03 -1.91 -4.55
CA ILE A 29 -2.48 -1.56 -3.19
C ILE A 29 -3.20 -0.21 -3.19
N LEU A 30 -2.66 0.79 -3.90
CA LEU A 30 -3.31 2.09 -4.00
C LEU A 30 -4.70 1.97 -4.64
N ALA A 31 -4.82 1.23 -5.74
CA ALA A 31 -6.09 1.03 -6.42
C ALA A 31 -7.14 0.39 -5.49
N ASP A 32 -6.73 -0.61 -4.71
CA ASP A 32 -7.62 -1.25 -3.73
C ASP A 32 -8.04 -0.28 -2.62
N ILE A 33 -7.11 0.46 -2.02
CA ILE A 33 -7.41 1.46 -0.99
C ILE A 33 -8.40 2.50 -1.52
N VAL A 34 -8.17 3.02 -2.73
CA VAL A 34 -9.07 4.01 -3.36
C VAL A 34 -10.47 3.42 -3.53
N SER A 35 -10.58 2.18 -3.99
CA SER A 35 -11.86 1.51 -4.20
C SER A 35 -12.67 1.29 -2.91
N LYS A 36 -11.99 1.15 -1.77
CA LYS A 36 -12.63 0.85 -0.46
C LYS A 36 -12.85 2.06 0.43
N THR A 37 -12.04 3.09 0.29
CA THR A 37 -11.98 4.18 1.28
C THR A 37 -12.43 5.53 0.74
N ASN A 38 -12.64 5.68 -0.58
CA ASN A 38 -12.84 6.99 -1.24
C ASN A 38 -11.67 7.98 -1.01
N PHE A 39 -10.47 7.48 -0.68
CA PHE A 39 -9.27 8.30 -0.73
C PHE A 39 -9.01 8.74 -2.18
N LYS A 40 -8.71 10.02 -2.38
CA LYS A 40 -8.39 10.60 -3.70
C LYS A 40 -6.91 10.96 -3.74
N PRO A 41 -6.02 10.08 -4.24
CA PRO A 41 -4.59 10.37 -4.33
C PRO A 41 -4.34 11.48 -5.35
N LYS A 42 -3.35 12.34 -5.06
CA LYS A 42 -2.90 13.40 -5.97
C LYS A 42 -1.48 13.18 -6.46
N LYS A 43 -0.52 12.98 -5.55
CA LYS A 43 0.90 12.75 -5.89
C LYS A 43 1.62 12.00 -4.79
N VAL A 44 2.70 11.32 -5.15
CA VAL A 44 3.67 10.82 -4.17
C VAL A 44 4.47 11.99 -3.62
N ILE A 45 4.65 12.00 -2.30
CA ILE A 45 5.42 13.02 -1.59
C ILE A 45 6.66 12.44 -0.89
N TRP A 46 6.70 11.13 -0.65
CA TRP A 46 7.85 10.49 -0.01
C TRP A 46 7.93 9.00 -0.35
N ARG A 47 9.16 8.49 -0.45
CA ARG A 47 9.48 7.05 -0.47
C ARG A 47 10.60 6.78 0.52
N SER A 48 10.49 5.67 1.26
CA SER A 48 11.56 5.20 2.16
C SER A 48 11.92 3.76 1.81
N SER A 49 13.21 3.45 1.89
CA SER A 49 13.73 2.11 1.71
C SER A 49 13.93 1.40 3.06
N TYR A 50 13.99 0.06 3.06
CA TYR A 50 14.46 -0.64 4.26
C TYR A 50 15.94 -0.37 4.51
N TRP A 51 16.30 -0.28 5.79
CA TRP A 51 17.68 -0.05 6.22
C TRP A 51 18.64 -1.05 5.57
N GLY A 52 19.75 -0.56 5.01
CA GLY A 52 20.73 -1.41 4.35
C GLY A 52 20.31 -1.98 2.98
N THR A 53 19.15 -1.59 2.43
CA THR A 53 18.67 -2.10 1.14
C THR A 53 18.22 -0.98 0.20
N LYS A 54 18.09 -1.30 -1.10
CA LYS A 54 17.46 -0.44 -2.10
C LYS A 54 15.95 -0.70 -2.26
N GLN A 55 15.38 -1.65 -1.52
CA GLN A 55 13.97 -2.03 -1.62
C GLN A 55 13.09 -0.97 -0.96
N ILE A 56 12.03 -0.54 -1.64
CA ILE A 56 11.11 0.47 -1.12
C ILE A 56 10.25 -0.17 -0.03
N GLY A 57 10.39 0.28 1.21
CA GLY A 57 9.61 -0.19 2.35
C GLY A 57 8.34 0.60 2.63
N ALA A 58 8.27 1.87 2.22
CA ALA A 58 7.03 2.63 2.29
C ALA A 58 6.93 3.76 1.26
N VAL A 59 5.69 4.13 0.94
CA VAL A 59 5.34 5.21 0.03
C VAL A 59 4.26 6.09 0.66
N HIS A 60 4.41 7.41 0.54
CA HIS A 60 3.44 8.37 1.04
C HIS A 60 2.79 9.14 -0.11
N TYR A 61 1.47 9.17 -0.12
CA TYR A 61 0.65 9.89 -1.08
C TYR A 61 -0.01 11.08 -0.40
N GLN A 62 0.13 12.26 -0.99
CA GLN A 62 -0.75 13.38 -0.71
C GLN A 62 -2.07 13.19 -1.44
N GLY A 63 -3.20 13.44 -0.78
CA GLY A 63 -4.52 13.36 -1.38
C GLY A 63 -5.59 14.02 -0.54
N THR A 64 -6.84 13.62 -0.77
CA THR A 64 -7.97 13.99 0.08
C THR A 64 -8.74 12.76 0.56
N PHE A 65 -9.25 12.83 1.79
CA PHE A 65 -10.12 11.83 2.39
C PHE A 65 -11.30 12.56 3.01
N LYS A 66 -12.53 12.19 2.64
CA LYS A 66 -13.75 12.87 3.12
C LYS A 66 -13.68 14.40 2.97
N ASN A 67 -13.22 14.87 1.80
CA ASN A 67 -13.03 16.28 1.45
C ASN A 67 -12.03 17.06 2.33
N LYS A 68 -11.21 16.37 3.13
CA LYS A 68 -10.12 16.99 3.90
C LYS A 68 -8.76 16.59 3.33
N PRO A 69 -7.76 17.49 3.32
CA PRO A 69 -6.38 17.13 2.98
C PRO A 69 -5.90 15.98 3.87
N ALA A 70 -5.28 14.98 3.27
CA ALA A 70 -4.80 13.80 3.99
C ALA A 70 -3.53 13.24 3.35
N VAL A 71 -2.77 12.49 4.15
CA VAL A 71 -1.62 11.70 3.69
C VAL A 71 -1.95 10.23 3.88
N LEU A 72 -1.83 9.46 2.80
CA LEU A 72 -1.90 8.00 2.83
C LEU A 72 -0.48 7.45 2.88
N LYS A 73 -0.18 6.63 3.89
CA LYS A 73 1.06 5.85 3.97
C LYS A 73 0.77 4.39 3.62
N ILE A 74 1.49 3.86 2.63
CA ILE A 74 1.49 2.44 2.29
C ILE A 74 2.84 1.89 2.75
N GLN A 75 2.84 0.88 3.61
CA GLN A 75 4.05 0.29 4.18
C GLN A 75 4.07 -1.21 3.91
N GLY A 76 5.17 -1.69 3.35
CA GLY A 76 5.44 -3.12 3.19
C GLY A 76 5.83 -3.75 4.52
N VAL A 77 5.65 -5.06 4.63
CA VAL A 77 6.12 -5.82 5.79
C VAL A 77 7.65 -5.92 5.73
N LYS A 78 8.32 -5.59 6.83
CA LYS A 78 9.78 -5.77 6.94
C LYS A 78 10.09 -7.23 6.59
N PRO A 79 11.04 -7.50 5.67
CA PRO A 79 11.43 -8.88 5.38
C PRO A 79 11.96 -9.55 6.66
N GLU A 80 11.75 -10.86 6.80
CA GLU A 80 12.13 -11.69 7.98
C GLU A 80 13.63 -11.76 8.29
N ILE A 81 14.45 -10.87 7.72
CA ILE A 81 15.86 -10.78 8.10
C ILE A 81 15.91 -10.10 9.47
N SER A 82 16.02 -10.95 10.50
CA SER A 82 16.41 -10.62 11.87
C SER A 82 17.52 -9.58 11.88
N GLU A 83 17.43 -8.62 12.80
CA GLU A 83 18.63 -7.91 13.28
C GLU A 83 19.62 -8.91 13.89
#